data_AF-M1GMU4-F1
#
_entry.id   AF-M1GMU4-F1
#
_cell.length_a   1.000
_cell.length_b   1.000
_cell.length_c   1.000
_cell.angle_alpha   90.00
_cell.angle_beta   90.00
_cell.angle_gamma   90.00
#
_symmetry.space_group_name_H-M   'P 1'
#
loop_
_entity.id
_entity.type
_entity.pdbx_description
1 polymer ?
#
loop_
_entity_poly.entity_id
_entity_poly.type
_entity_poly.pdbx_seq_one_letter_code
_entity_poly.pdbx_strand_id
1 'polypeptide(L)' 'MLQAAKYIGSGLATIGLAGAGVGIGVVFAGLITGVARNPGMKSILFSYAILGFALSEATGLFSLMMSFLLLYS' A
#
# COMPACT_ATOMS: atom_id res chain seq x y z
N MET A 1 18.35 11.49 24.49
CA MET A 1 18.47 11.69 23.03
C MET A 1 17.94 10.51 22.23
N LEU A 2 18.30 9.26 22.55
CA LEU A 2 17.86 8.07 21.81
C LEU A 2 16.33 7.92 21.69
N GLN A 3 15.58 8.22 22.75
CA GLN A 3 14.11 8.11 22.73
C GLN A 3 13.43 9.13 21.79
N ALA A 4 13.96 10.35 21.71
CA ALA A 4 13.49 11.34 20.74
C ALA A 4 13.79 10.89 19.30
N ALA A 5 14.95 10.29 19.06
CA ALA A 5 15.29 9.72 17.75
C ALA A 5 14.37 8.54 17.37
N LYS A 6 13.93 7.70 18.32
CA LYS A 6 12.94 6.64 18.07
C LYS A 6 11.58 7.19 17.63
N TYR A 7 11.10 8.26 18.27
CA TYR A 7 9.83 8.90 17.87
C TYR A 7 9.91 9.52 16.47
N ILE A 8 11.03 10.18 16.16
CA ILE A 8 11.24 10.76 14.82
C ILE A 8 11.39 9.66 13.77
N GLY A 9 12.19 8.63 14.06
CA GLY A 9 12.44 7.50 13.14
C GLY A 9 11.19 6.68 12.85
N SER A 10 10.37 6.38 13.86
CA SER A 10 9.07 5.72 13.66
C SER A 10 8.11 6.59 12.85
N GLY A 11 8.01 7.89 13.15
CA GLY A 11 7.22 8.83 12.35
C GLY A 11 7.62 8.85 10.87
N LEU A 12 8.92 8.90 10.58
CA LEU A 12 9.43 8.86 9.20
C LEU A 12 9.15 7.51 8.51
N ALA A 13 9.22 6.40 9.24
CA ALA A 13 8.93 5.08 8.70
C ALA A 13 7.48 4.93 8.22
N THR A 14 6.53 5.71 8.77
CA THR A 14 5.13 5.69 8.32
C THR A 14 4.91 6.29 6.93
N ILE A 15 5.87 7.07 6.38
CA ILE A 15 5.74 7.68 5.04
C ILE A 15 5.56 6.60 3.95
N GLY A 16 6.05 5.37 4.18
CA GLY A 16 5.85 4.25 3.25
C GLY A 16 4.36 3.92 3.00
N LEU A 17 3.45 4.25 3.92
CA LEU A 17 2.00 4.11 3.73
C LEU A 17 1.48 4.98 2.57
N ALA A 18 2.09 6.14 2.31
CA ALA A 18 1.71 6.97 1.16
C ALA A 18 1.97 6.24 -0.16
N GLY A 19 3.06 5.46 -0.25
CA GLY A 19 3.37 4.63 -1.41
C GLY A 19 2.32 3.55 -1.65
N ALA A 20 1.87 2.87 -0.58
CA ALA A 20 0.79 1.89 -0.66
C ALA A 20 -0.53 2.53 -1.12
N GLY A 21 -0.88 3.71 -0.59
CA GLY A 21 -2.07 4.46 -1.01
C GLY A 21 -2.07 4.84 -2.49
N VAL A 22 -0.92 5.33 -2.99
CA VAL A 22 -0.75 5.63 -4.42
C VAL A 22 -0.85 4.34 -5.25
N GLY A 23 -0.21 3.25 -4.82
CA GLY A 23 -0.26 1.95 -5.50
C GLY A 23 -1.69 1.43 -5.68
N ILE A 24 -2.50 1.51 -4.62
CA ILE A 24 -3.92 1.14 -4.65
C ILE A 24 -4.68 2.02 -5.66
N GLY A 25 -4.46 3.33 -5.63
CA GLY A 25 -5.08 4.26 -6.57
C GLY A 25 -4.78 3.92 -8.03
N VAL A 26 -3.52 3.57 -8.34
CA VAL A 26 -3.11 3.17 -9.70
C VAL A 26 -3.75 1.83 -10.11
N VAL A 27 -3.79 0.85 -9.22
CA VAL A 27 -4.40 -0.47 -9.49
C VAL A 27 -5.89 -0.32 -9.82
N PHE A 28 -6.63 0.44 -8.99
CA PHE A 28 -8.06 0.64 -9.23
C PHE A 28 -8.35 1.54 -10.44
N ALA A 29 -7.52 2.54 -10.73
CA ALA A 29 -7.63 3.34 -11.95
C ALA A 29 -7.45 2.47 -13.21
N GLY A 30 -6.48 1.54 -13.18
CA GLY A 30 -6.27 0.54 -14.23
C GLY A 30 -7.46 -0.40 -14.40
N LEU A 31 -8.06 -0.86 -13.29
CA LEU A 31 -9.27 -1.68 -13.30
C LEU A 31 -10.43 -0.95 -13.97
N ILE A 32 -10.73 0.28 -13.57
CA ILE A 32 -11.85 1.07 -14.12
C ILE A 32 -11.66 1.28 -15.62
N THR A 33 -10.45 1.67 -16.03
CA THR A 33 -10.13 1.91 -17.45
C THR A 33 -10.19 0.61 -18.26
N GLY A 34 -9.72 -0.50 -17.71
CA GLY A 34 -9.77 -1.82 -18.36
C GLY A 34 -11.19 -2.34 -18.51
N VAL A 35 -12.02 -2.21 -17.47
CA VAL A 35 -13.44 -2.58 -17.50
C VAL A 35 -14.23 -1.68 -18.45
N ALA A 36 -13.92 -0.39 -18.50
CA ALA A 36 -14.55 0.55 -19.45
C ALA A 36 -14.27 0.17 -20.91
N ARG A 37 -13.09 -0.39 -21.21
CA ARG A 37 -12.71 -0.84 -22.56
C ARG A 37 -13.32 -2.18 -22.94
N ASN A 38 -13.37 -3.14 -22.01
CA ASN A 38 -13.96 -4.44 -22.26
C ASN A 38 -14.68 -4.99 -21.01
N PRO A 39 -15.98 -4.71 -20.85
CA PRO A 39 -16.73 -5.11 -19.65
C PRO A 39 -16.90 -6.62 -19.53
N GLY A 40 -16.77 -7.38 -20.62
CA GLY A 40 -16.87 -8.85 -20.60
C GLY A 40 -15.78 -9.54 -19.80
N MET A 41 -14.62 -8.90 -19.61
CA MET A 41 -13.50 -9.47 -18.84
C MET A 41 -13.44 -8.98 -17.39
N LYS A 42 -14.50 -8.32 -16.89
CA LYS A 42 -14.55 -7.74 -15.53
C LYS A 42 -14.12 -8.71 -14.44
N SER A 43 -14.57 -9.97 -14.49
CA SER A 43 -14.25 -10.98 -13.46
C SER A 43 -12.75 -11.26 -13.35
N ILE A 44 -12.08 -11.45 -14.50
CA ILE A 44 -10.64 -11.71 -14.56
C ILE A 44 -9.84 -10.47 -14.15
N LEU A 45 -10.22 -9.29 -14.68
CA LEU A 45 -9.57 -8.02 -14.34
C LEU A 45 -9.72 -7.70 -12.84
N PHE A 46 -10.87 -8.00 -12.24
CA PHE A 46 -11.09 -7.79 -10.82
C PHE A 46 -10.20 -8.70 -9.97
N SER A 47 -10.07 -9.98 -10.32
CA SER A 47 -9.13 -10.89 -9.63
C SER A 47 -7.68 -10.40 -9.69
N TYR A 48 -7.24 -9.87 -10.84
CA TYR A 48 -5.91 -9.26 -10.95
C TYR A 48 -5.77 -7.96 -10.17
N ALA A 49 -6.81 -7.12 -10.13
CA ALA A 49 -6.82 -5.92 -9.32
C ALA A 49 -6.74 -6.22 -7.82
N ILE A 50 -7.43 -7.27 -7.34
CA ILE A 50 -7.34 -7.70 -5.95
C ILE A 50 -5.94 -8.24 -5.62
N LEU A 51 -5.32 -8.98 -6.53
CA LEU A 51 -3.92 -9.40 -6.37
C LEU A 51 -2.98 -8.18 -6.26
N GLY A 52 -3.12 -7.21 -7.16
CA GLY A 52 -2.33 -5.97 -7.13
C GLY A 52 -2.57 -5.15 -5.86
N PHE A 53 -3.82 -5.06 -5.41
CA PHE A 53 -4.20 -4.43 -4.14
C PHE A 53 -3.54 -5.12 -2.95
N ALA A 54 -3.61 -6.45 -2.87
CA ALA A 54 -3.01 -7.23 -1.78
C ALA A 54 -1.49 -7.05 -1.72
N LEU A 55 -0.80 -7.00 -2.86
CA LEU A 55 0.63 -6.71 -2.90
C LEU A 55 0.95 -5.29 -2.45
N SER A 56 0.17 -4.30 -2.90
CA SER A 56 0.34 -2.89 -2.46
C SER A 56 0.14 -2.75 -0.96
N GLU A 57 -0.92 -3.35 -0.41
CA GLU A 57 -1.19 -3.38 1.04
C GLU A 57 -0.10 -4.11 1.83
N ALA A 58 0.44 -5.22 1.31
CA ALA A 58 1.54 -5.93 1.98
C ALA A 58 2.76 -5.02 2.18
N THR A 59 3.09 -4.16 1.19
CA THR A 59 4.18 -3.19 1.33
C THR A 59 3.87 -2.08 2.34
N GLY A 60 2.62 -1.61 2.39
CA GLY A 60 2.17 -0.61 3.37
C GLY A 60 2.19 -1.15 4.80
N LEU A 61 1.66 -2.35 5.01
CA LEU A 61 1.68 -3.04 6.30
C LEU A 61 3.11 -3.36 6.76
N PHE A 62 4.01 -3.69 5.83
CA PHE A 62 5.42 -3.90 6.16
C PHE A 62 6.11 -2.60 6.64
N SER A 63 5.83 -1.48 6.00
CA SER A 63 6.29 -0.16 6.45
C SER A 63 5.75 0.20 7.84
N LEU A 64 4.45 -0.08 8.10
CA LEU A 64 3.83 0.13 9.40
C LEU A 64 4.43 -0.78 10.48
N MET A 65 4.71 -2.05 10.15
CA MET A 65 5.38 -3.00 11.03
C MET A 65 6.74 -2.47 11.47
N MET A 66 7.54 -1.94 10.54
CA MET A 66 8.85 -1.35 10.86
C MET A 66 8.72 -0.10 11.74
N SER A 67 7.71 0.75 11.50
CA SER A 67 7.40 1.88 12.37
C SER A 67 7.12 1.44 13.81
N PHE A 68 6.30 0.41 14.01
CA PHE A 68 6.03 -0.13 15.35
C PHE A 68 7.24 -0.80 15.98
N LEU A 69 8.06 -1.49 15.20
CA LEU A 69 9.30 -2.09 15.69
C LEU A 69 10.23 -0.99 16.23
N LEU A 70 10.44 0.10 15.48
CA LEU A 70 11.26 1.24 15.92
C LEU A 70 10.68 1.98 17.13
N LEU A 71 9.35 1.99 17.29
CA LEU A 71 8.69 2.66 18.40
C LEU A 71 8.80 1.86 19.71
N TYR A 72 8.60 0.54 19.64
CA TYR A 72 8.46 -0.32 20.82
C TYR A 72 9.68 -1.19 21.16
N SER A 73 10.60 -1.43 20.21
CA SER A 73 11.92 -2.04 20.44
C SER A 73 12.94 -0.97 20.72
#